data_AF-A0A7C2JVZ5-F1
#
_entry.id   AF-A0A7C2JVZ5-F1
#
_cell.length_a   1.000
_cell.length_b   1.000
_cell.length_c   1.000
_cell.angle_alpha   90.00
_cell.angle_beta   90.00
_cell.angle_gamma   90.00
#
_symmetry.space_group_name_H-M   'P 1'
#
loop_
_entity.id
_entity.type
_entity.pdbx_description
1 polymer ?
#
loop_
_entity_poly.entity_id
_entity_poly.type
_entity_poly.pdbx_seq_one_letter_code
_entity_poly.pdbx_strand_id
1 'polypeptide(L)'
;MKRWSLACVSAAFVFCAPLGAQAPGPLATPTEKLDHLLSQWRGQPVARVREVFGREDDTEMRGSNPVLVYEKRIKVRATLGGIAVHPNGGLRCVVRFLIGDDEEVLRVARQGGGSECWNAWRQYEP
;
A
#
# COMPACT_ATOMS: atom_id res chain seq x y z
N MET A 1 2.94 60.64 27.34
CA MET A 1 3.74 60.52 26.10
C MET A 1 3.69 59.05 25.68
N LYS A 2 2.71 58.63 24.87
CA LYS A 2 2.69 58.50 23.39
C LYS A 2 3.73 57.51 22.82
N ARG A 3 3.19 56.36 22.36
CA ARG A 3 3.57 55.45 21.25
C ARG A 3 4.89 54.69 21.32
N TRP A 4 4.78 53.36 21.32
CA TRP A 4 5.58 52.47 20.45
C TRP A 4 4.66 51.44 19.79
N SER A 5 4.96 51.12 18.53
CA SER A 5 4.15 50.43 17.52
C SER A 5 4.57 48.96 17.33
N LEU A 6 3.84 48.25 16.46
CA LEU A 6 4.23 47.03 15.70
C LEU A 6 4.20 45.72 16.51
N ALA A 7 3.79 44.55 16.01
CA ALA A 7 3.61 44.07 14.64
C ALA A 7 2.65 42.86 14.57
N CYS A 8 2.16 42.63 13.35
CA CYS A 8 1.63 41.40 12.75
C CYS A 8 1.66 40.12 13.58
N VAL A 9 0.48 39.63 13.97
CA VAL A 9 0.26 38.20 14.23
C VAL A 9 0.14 37.51 12.88
N SER A 10 1.29 37.10 12.33
CA SER A 10 1.36 36.18 11.20
C SER A 10 0.90 34.80 11.69
N ALA A 11 -0.38 34.48 11.47
CA ALA A 11 -0.90 33.14 11.62
C ALA A 11 -0.23 32.24 10.56
N ALA A 12 0.89 31.62 10.94
CA ALA A 12 1.48 30.53 10.17
C ALA A 12 0.55 29.32 10.28
N PHE A 13 -0.45 29.24 9.40
CA PHE A 13 -1.07 27.97 9.04
C PHE A 13 0.02 27.13 8.37
N VAL A 14 0.74 26.36 9.18
CA VAL A 14 1.54 25.24 8.70
C VAL A 14 0.54 24.23 8.16
N PHE A 15 0.21 24.36 6.87
CA PHE A 15 -0.40 23.30 6.09
C PHE A 15 0.61 22.15 6.04
N CYS A 16 0.58 21.27 7.05
CA CYS A 16 1.02 19.90 6.90
C CYS A 16 0.02 19.22 5.97
N ALA A 17 0.15 19.47 4.67
CA ALA A 17 -0.50 18.62 3.69
C ALA A 17 0.12 17.23 3.84
N PRO A 18 -0.67 16.18 4.13
CA PRO A 18 -0.13 14.84 4.08
C PRO A 18 0.43 14.65 2.68
N LEU A 19 1.72 14.31 2.59
CA LEU A 19 2.35 13.84 1.36
C LEU A 19 1.73 12.48 1.01
N GLY A 20 0.47 12.49 0.58
CA GLY A 20 -0.14 11.36 -0.08
C GLY A 20 0.64 11.11 -1.36
N ALA A 21 0.99 9.84 -1.62
CA ALA A 21 1.61 9.48 -2.88
C ALA A 21 0.73 10.01 -4.02
N GLN A 22 1.31 10.78 -4.96
CA GLN A 22 0.55 11.30 -6.09
C GLN A 22 -0.05 10.14 -6.89
N ALA A 23 -1.30 10.30 -7.31
CA ALA A 23 -1.98 9.29 -8.12
C ALA A 23 -1.19 9.02 -9.41
N PRO A 24 -0.91 7.76 -9.76
CA PRO A 24 -0.15 7.40 -10.93
C PRO A 24 -0.93 7.81 -12.18
N GLY A 25 -0.24 8.45 -13.12
CA GLY A 25 -0.82 8.84 -14.40
C GLY A 25 -1.26 7.65 -15.25
N PRO A 26 -2.00 7.87 -16.35
CA PRO A 26 -2.54 6.80 -17.19
C PRO A 26 -1.43 5.88 -17.76
N LEU A 27 -0.26 6.45 -18.04
CA LEU A 27 0.91 5.77 -18.60
C LEU A 27 1.79 5.07 -17.55
N ALA A 28 1.44 5.16 -16.26
CA ALA A 28 2.20 4.49 -15.22
C ALA A 28 2.19 2.98 -15.41
N THR A 29 3.34 2.38 -15.12
CA THR A 29 3.54 0.93 -15.16
C THR A 29 2.62 0.25 -14.13
N PRO A 30 2.23 -1.02 -14.35
CA PRO A 30 1.46 -1.77 -13.37
C PRO A 30 2.12 -1.85 -11.98
N THR A 31 3.45 -1.84 -11.94
CA THR A 31 4.23 -1.83 -10.70
C THR A 31 4.03 -0.52 -9.94
N GLU A 32 4.12 0.64 -10.61
CA GLU A 32 3.88 1.95 -9.98
C GLU A 32 2.42 2.10 -9.52
N LYS A 33 1.47 1.57 -10.30
CA LYS A 33 0.05 1.52 -9.90
C LYS A 33 -0.17 0.68 -8.65
N LEU A 34 0.50 -0.47 -8.57
CA LEU A 34 0.48 -1.33 -7.38
C LEU A 34 1.14 -0.64 -6.17
N ASP A 35 2.29 0.01 -6.36
CA ASP A 35 2.96 0.75 -5.28
C ASP A 35 2.09 1.89 -4.75
N HIS A 36 1.43 2.61 -5.65
CA HIS A 36 0.49 3.65 -5.25
C HIS A 36 -0.69 3.08 -4.46
N LEU A 37 -1.37 2.05 -4.98
CA LEU A 37 -2.47 1.39 -4.29
C LEU A 37 -2.07 0.97 -2.87
N LEU A 38 -0.93 0.29 -2.73
CA LEU A 38 -0.44 -0.19 -1.44
C LEU A 38 -0.03 0.94 -0.50
N SER A 39 0.36 2.10 -1.03
CA SER A 39 0.68 3.27 -0.20
C SER A 39 -0.54 3.88 0.48
N GLN A 40 -1.74 3.72 -0.10
CA GLN A 40 -3.00 4.26 0.45
C GLN A 40 -3.45 3.52 1.71
N TRP A 41 -2.92 2.32 1.94
CA TRP A 41 -3.23 1.51 3.12
C TRP A 41 -2.50 1.96 4.39
N ARG A 42 -1.50 2.85 4.29
CA ARG A 42 -0.79 3.36 5.47
C ARG A 42 -1.72 4.20 6.35
N GLY A 43 -1.73 3.93 7.65
CA GLY A 43 -2.63 4.55 8.62
C GLY A 43 -4.06 4.00 8.59
N GLN A 44 -4.36 3.00 7.75
CA GLN A 44 -5.65 2.34 7.80
C GLN A 44 -5.73 1.40 9.02
N PRO A 45 -6.92 1.24 9.62
CA PRO A 45 -7.11 0.29 10.70
C PRO A 45 -7.01 -1.16 10.21
N VAL A 46 -6.46 -2.04 11.03
CA VAL A 46 -6.33 -3.48 10.74
C VAL A 46 -7.68 -4.11 10.42
N ALA A 47 -8.75 -3.69 11.10
CA ALA A 47 -10.10 -4.18 10.83
C ALA A 47 -10.50 -3.97 9.36
N ARG A 48 -10.14 -2.81 8.78
CA ARG A 48 -10.42 -2.51 7.37
C ARG A 48 -9.57 -3.34 6.42
N VAL A 49 -8.30 -3.58 6.76
CA VAL A 49 -7.42 -4.49 6.00
C VAL A 49 -8.06 -5.88 5.93
N ARG A 50 -8.52 -6.42 7.06
CA ARG A 50 -9.17 -7.74 7.13
C ARG A 50 -10.52 -7.79 6.43
N GLU A 51 -11.27 -6.69 6.43
CA GLU A 51 -12.53 -6.60 5.69
C GLU A 51 -12.30 -6.71 4.18
N VAL A 52 -11.30 -5.97 3.65
CA VAL A 52 -11.06 -5.88 2.20
C VAL A 52 -10.24 -7.07 1.68
N PHE A 53 -9.18 -7.47 2.39
CA PHE A 53 -8.32 -8.58 1.98
C PHE A 53 -8.86 -9.95 2.40
N GLY A 54 -9.72 -10.00 3.42
CA GLY A 54 -10.18 -11.23 4.04
C GLY A 54 -9.15 -11.78 5.03
N ARG A 55 -9.14 -13.11 5.15
CA ARG A 55 -8.24 -13.85 6.03
C ARG A 55 -6.80 -13.80 5.51
N GLU A 56 -5.87 -13.44 6.39
CA GLU A 56 -4.42 -13.52 6.13
C GLU A 56 -3.95 -14.96 5.84
N ASP A 57 -2.99 -15.09 4.93
CA ASP A 57 -2.34 -16.37 4.61
C ASP A 57 -1.34 -16.76 5.70
N ASP A 58 -0.69 -15.77 6.32
CA ASP A 58 0.23 -15.95 7.44
C ASP A 58 0.31 -14.68 8.31
N THR A 59 0.77 -14.84 9.55
CA THR A 59 1.07 -13.73 10.46
C THR A 59 2.48 -13.90 11.00
N GLU A 60 3.38 -13.03 10.54
CA GLU A 60 4.77 -12.98 11.00
C GLU A 60 4.92 -11.97 12.14
N MET A 61 6.01 -12.05 12.93
CA MET A 61 6.36 -11.05 13.94
C MET A 61 7.64 -10.31 13.53
N ARG A 62 7.62 -8.98 13.58
CA ARG A 62 8.80 -8.13 13.39
C ARG A 62 9.06 -7.32 14.65
N GLY A 63 9.88 -7.88 15.54
CA GLY A 63 9.99 -7.37 16.91
C GLY A 63 8.73 -7.72 17.69
N SER A 64 8.09 -6.73 18.31
CA SER A 64 6.78 -6.87 18.98
C SER A 64 5.59 -6.70 18.04
N ASN A 65 5.81 -6.25 16.81
CA ASN A 65 4.75 -5.85 15.90
C ASN A 65 4.34 -7.00 14.96
N PRO A 66 3.04 -7.29 14.80
CA PRO A 66 2.58 -8.29 13.86
C PRO A 66 2.69 -7.78 12.42
N VAL A 67 2.93 -8.71 11.50
CA VAL A 67 2.96 -8.47 10.07
C VAL A 67 1.94 -9.41 9.42
N LEU A 68 0.85 -8.83 8.91
CA LEU A 68 -0.17 -9.59 8.19
C LEU A 68 0.31 -9.85 6.77
N VAL A 69 0.32 -11.12 6.36
CA VAL A 69 0.83 -11.55 5.06
C VAL A 69 -0.34 -12.05 4.21
N TYR A 70 -0.45 -11.49 3.00
CA TYR A 70 -1.42 -11.92 1.99
C TYR A 70 -0.67 -12.32 0.73
N GLU A 71 -0.92 -13.52 0.23
CA GLU A 71 -0.24 -14.13 -0.91
C GLU A 71 -1.23 -14.54 -2.00
N LYS A 72 -0.95 -14.14 -3.24
CA LYS A 72 -1.58 -14.69 -4.43
C LYS A 72 -0.52 -15.40 -5.26
N ARG A 73 -0.83 -16.65 -5.67
CA ARG A 73 -0.01 -17.44 -6.58
C ARG A 73 -0.66 -17.54 -7.96
N ILE A 74 0.03 -17.03 -8.97
CA ILE A 74 -0.43 -17.04 -10.36
C ILE A 74 0.36 -18.12 -11.10
N LYS A 75 -0.25 -19.28 -11.33
CA LYS A 75 0.42 -20.42 -11.97
C LYS A 75 0.47 -20.31 -13.48
N VAL A 76 -0.57 -19.70 -14.06
CA VAL A 76 -0.85 -19.72 -15.49
C VAL A 76 -1.43 -18.37 -15.90
N ARG A 77 -1.04 -17.88 -17.07
CA ARG A 77 -1.60 -16.68 -17.68
C ARG A 77 -2.00 -16.94 -19.13
N ALA A 78 -3.19 -16.48 -19.51
CA ALA A 78 -3.55 -16.34 -20.92
C ALA A 78 -2.76 -15.19 -21.56
N THR A 79 -2.05 -15.49 -22.65
CA THR A 79 -1.29 -14.51 -23.44
C THR A 79 -1.79 -14.49 -24.88
N LEU A 80 -1.44 -13.45 -25.62
CA LEU A 80 -1.68 -13.41 -27.07
C LEU A 80 -0.85 -14.51 -27.73
N GLY A 81 -1.52 -15.54 -28.24
CA GLY A 81 -0.90 -16.70 -28.89
C GLY A 81 -0.72 -17.94 -28.01
N GLY A 82 -1.22 -17.96 -26.76
CA GLY A 82 -1.22 -19.19 -25.96
C GLY A 82 -1.36 -19.04 -24.45
N ILE A 83 -0.80 -20.00 -23.74
CA ILE A 83 -0.80 -20.08 -22.28
C ILE A 83 0.65 -20.00 -21.81
N ALA A 84 0.97 -18.99 -21.00
CA ALA A 84 2.24 -18.92 -20.30
C ALA A 84 2.13 -19.65 -18.96
N VAL A 85 3.02 -20.61 -18.71
CA VAL A 85 3.11 -21.37 -17.46
C VAL A 85 4.39 -20.97 -16.73
N HIS A 86 4.28 -20.64 -15.45
CA HIS A 86 5.44 -20.26 -14.65
C HIS A 86 6.14 -21.52 -14.10
N PRO A 87 7.43 -21.77 -14.42
CA PRO A 87 8.09 -23.05 -14.14
C PRO A 87 8.35 -23.34 -12.64
N ASN A 88 8.26 -22.33 -11.76
CA ASN A 88 8.59 -22.45 -10.32
C ASN A 88 7.36 -22.43 -9.40
N GLY A 89 6.25 -23.06 -9.79
CA GLY A 89 5.04 -23.15 -8.96
C GLY A 89 4.16 -21.89 -8.92
N GLY A 90 4.40 -20.95 -9.85
CA GLY A 90 3.64 -19.71 -10.02
C GLY A 90 4.42 -18.44 -9.67
N LEU A 91 4.03 -17.31 -10.27
CA LEU A 91 4.45 -16.00 -9.82
C LEU A 91 3.80 -15.72 -8.45
N ARG A 92 4.62 -15.40 -7.44
CA ARG A 92 4.17 -15.04 -6.09
C ARG A 92 4.03 -13.53 -5.98
N CYS A 93 2.82 -13.07 -5.67
CA CYS A 93 2.50 -11.70 -5.38
C CYS A 93 2.12 -11.61 -3.90
N VAL A 94 3.03 -11.10 -3.07
CA VAL A 94 2.84 -11.03 -1.62
C VAL A 94 2.72 -9.58 -1.19
N VAL A 95 1.74 -9.27 -0.34
CA VAL A 95 1.59 -7.99 0.35
C VAL A 95 1.73 -8.23 1.85
N ARG A 96 2.49 -7.36 2.52
CA ARG A 96 2.77 -7.43 3.95
C ARG A 96 2.40 -6.11 4.61
N PHE A 97 1.54 -6.17 5.62
CA PHE A 97 1.15 -5.03 6.43
C PHE A 97 1.79 -5.12 7.80
N LEU A 98 2.75 -4.24 8.09
CA LEU A 98 3.29 -4.09 9.44
C LEU A 98 2.29 -3.28 10.26
N ILE A 99 1.82 -3.87 11.34
CA ILE A 99 0.79 -3.30 12.21
C ILE A 99 1.45 -2.68 13.44
N GLY A 100 0.99 -1.51 13.84
CA GLY A 100 1.42 -0.82 15.05
C GLY A 100 0.62 -1.21 16.28
N ASP A 101 1.04 -0.70 17.44
CA ASP A 101 0.39 -0.98 18.72
C ASP A 101 -1.07 -0.48 18.76
N ASP A 102 -1.38 0.57 18.00
CA ASP A 102 -2.73 1.16 17.87
C ASP A 102 -3.63 0.43 16.86
N GLU A 103 -3.26 -0.79 16.43
CA GLU A 103 -3.96 -1.56 15.39
C GLU A 103 -4.13 -0.83 14.04
N GLU A 104 -3.13 -0.01 13.68
CA GLU A 104 -3.06 0.67 12.38
C GLU A 104 -1.87 0.18 11.54
N VAL A 105 -1.99 0.31 10.22
CA VAL A 105 -0.93 -0.06 9.28
C VAL A 105 0.20 0.98 9.32
N LEU A 106 1.35 0.61 9.88
CA LEU A 106 2.54 1.45 9.93
C LEU A 106 3.27 1.51 8.58
N ARG A 107 3.35 0.36 7.91
CA ARG A 107 4.08 0.20 6.64
C ARG A 107 3.49 -0.94 5.83
N VAL A 108 3.50 -0.77 4.52
CA VAL A 108 3.18 -1.83 3.56
C VAL A 108 4.44 -2.18 2.77
N ALA A 109 4.66 -3.46 2.53
CA ALA A 109 5.72 -3.96 1.67
C ALA A 109 5.15 -5.02 0.71
N ARG A 110 5.77 -5.19 -0.44
CA ARG A 110 5.38 -6.24 -1.40
C ARG A 110 6.55 -7.06 -1.90
N GLN A 111 6.24 -8.26 -2.37
CA GLN A 111 7.11 -9.11 -3.17
C GLN A 111 6.40 -9.44 -4.48
N GLY A 112 7.14 -9.39 -5.59
CA GLY A 112 6.56 -9.48 -6.93
C GLY A 112 6.07 -8.12 -7.43
N GLY A 113 5.71 -8.02 -8.71
CA GLY A 113 5.26 -6.78 -9.36
C GLY A 113 4.77 -7.07 -10.78
N GLY A 114 4.67 -6.03 -11.60
CA GLY A 114 4.20 -6.16 -12.98
C GLY A 114 2.70 -6.39 -13.10
N SER A 115 2.26 -6.70 -14.32
CA SER A 115 0.84 -6.77 -14.69
C SER A 115 0.06 -7.81 -13.91
N GLU A 116 0.70 -8.92 -13.59
CA GLU A 116 0.14 -10.08 -12.91
C GLU A 116 -0.20 -9.74 -11.46
N CYS A 117 0.76 -9.16 -10.72
CA CYS A 117 0.51 -8.73 -9.35
C CYS A 117 -0.44 -7.53 -9.29
N TRP A 118 -0.37 -6.60 -10.26
CA TRP A 118 -1.37 -5.55 -10.36
C TRP A 118 -2.78 -6.11 -10.52
N ASN A 119 -2.99 -7.03 -11.47
CA ASN A 119 -4.31 -7.62 -11.71
C ASN A 119 -4.82 -8.42 -10.50
N ALA A 120 -3.94 -9.05 -9.72
CA ALA A 120 -4.31 -9.75 -8.51
C ALA A 120 -4.80 -8.82 -7.39
N TRP A 121 -4.29 -7.57 -7.34
CA TRP A 121 -4.49 -6.67 -6.20
C TRP A 121 -5.30 -5.40 -6.52
N ARG A 122 -5.49 -5.02 -7.78
CA ARG A 122 -6.10 -3.73 -8.19
C ARG A 122 -7.52 -3.45 -7.67
N GLN A 123 -8.20 -4.46 -7.14
CA GLN A 123 -9.55 -4.38 -6.59
C GLN A 123 -9.57 -4.17 -5.07
N TYR A 124 -8.39 -4.13 -4.42
CA TYR A 124 -8.24 -4.04 -2.97
C TYR A 124 -7.86 -2.61 -2.56
N GLU A 125 -8.72 -1.65 -2.91
CA GLU A 125 -8.59 -0.26 -2.46
C GLU A 125 -9.10 -0.10 -1.01
N PRO A 126 -8.49 0.79 -0.19
CA PRO A 126 -8.98 1.10 1.15
C PRO A 126 -10.44 1.52 1.21
#